data_AF-A0A133VSH8-F1
#
_entry.id   AF-A0A133VSH8-F1
#
_cell.length_a   1.000
_cell.length_b   1.000
_cell.length_c   1.000
_cell.angle_alpha   90.00
_cell.angle_beta   90.00
_cell.angle_gamma   90.00
#
_symmetry.space_group_name_H-M   'P 1'
#
loop_
_entity.id
_entity.type
_entity.pdbx_description
1 polymer ?
#
loop_
_entity_poly.entity_id
_entity_poly.type
_entity_poly.pdbx_seq_one_letter_code
_entity_poly.pdbx_strand_id
1 'polypeptide(L)'
;MTLFLVSPISSSEALAAYRGGADIVDVKNPEEGALGASFPWIITEVRQALPEDLPLSASIGDAPDLPGTVTLAALGALNAGANIIKVGLKGPSEKDRAINLMQNVVRAIKKVSDSAEIVACGYGDYQRAGAIKPLLIPEIAHESGADTAMLDTAIKDGKPLTHFLSINKLSEFIEKTHSLNLQAALAGSLGQKEISELKFLKPDVIGVRSAVCTNGDRKQGKITEAAVREVKKVLED
;
A
#
# COMPACT_ATOMS: atom_id res chain seq x y z
N MET A 1 -3.59 2.05 17.39
CA MET A 1 -2.13 2.09 17.22
C MET A 1 -1.88 1.97 15.73
N THR A 2 -1.01 2.80 15.16
CA THR A 2 -0.73 2.78 13.71
C THR A 2 0.27 1.67 13.39
N LEU A 3 -0.07 0.80 12.44
CA LEU A 3 0.79 -0.25 11.93
C LEU A 3 1.83 0.31 10.96
N PHE A 4 3.03 -0.27 11.01
CA PHE A 4 4.15 0.09 10.18
C PHE A 4 4.31 -0.89 9.02
N LEU A 5 4.08 -0.39 7.80
CA LEU A 5 4.24 -1.16 6.57
C LEU A 5 5.55 -0.79 5.88
N VAL A 6 6.33 -1.80 5.51
CA VAL A 6 7.59 -1.62 4.78
C VAL A 6 7.55 -2.40 3.48
N SER A 7 7.90 -1.77 2.35
CA SER A 7 7.82 -2.40 1.04
C SER A 7 9.18 -2.88 0.49
N PRO A 8 9.61 -4.13 0.71
CA PRO A 8 10.81 -4.72 0.11
C PRO A 8 10.62 -5.12 -1.36
N ILE A 9 11.74 -5.36 -2.05
CA ILE A 9 11.79 -5.96 -3.40
C ILE A 9 12.35 -7.39 -3.43
N SER A 10 12.80 -7.91 -2.28
CA SER A 10 13.39 -9.25 -2.17
C SER A 10 13.20 -9.84 -0.78
N SER A 11 13.41 -11.15 -0.64
CA SER A 11 13.40 -11.87 0.64
C SER A 11 14.45 -11.34 1.63
N SER A 12 15.62 -10.91 1.16
CA SER A 12 16.65 -10.31 2.02
C SER A 12 16.21 -8.97 2.60
N GLU A 13 15.57 -8.11 1.80
CA GLU A 13 15.01 -6.85 2.29
C GLU A 13 13.82 -7.09 3.22
N ALA A 14 12.99 -8.09 2.92
CA ALA A 14 11.85 -8.47 3.75
C ALA A 14 12.28 -8.94 5.14
N LEU A 15 13.33 -9.75 5.24
CA LEU A 15 13.93 -10.15 6.51
C LEU A 15 14.47 -8.95 7.30
N ALA A 16 15.12 -8.00 6.62
CA ALA A 16 15.58 -6.77 7.26
C ALA A 16 14.42 -5.90 7.77
N ALA A 17 13.34 -5.79 6.99
CA ALA A 17 12.11 -5.11 7.40
C ALA A 17 11.48 -5.76 8.64
N TYR A 18 11.30 -7.07 8.63
CA TYR A 18 10.75 -7.81 9.76
C TYR A 18 11.59 -7.64 11.03
N ARG A 19 12.91 -7.87 10.96
CA ARG A 19 13.82 -7.72 12.12
C ARG A 19 13.90 -6.29 12.65
N GLY A 20 13.61 -5.31 11.78
CA GLY A 20 13.54 -3.90 12.14
C GLY A 20 12.26 -3.52 12.88
N GLY A 21 11.24 -4.39 12.88
CA GLY A 21 9.95 -4.15 13.54
C GLY A 21 8.86 -3.66 12.60
N ALA A 22 8.90 -3.98 11.30
CA ALA A 22 7.76 -3.78 10.42
C ALA A 22 6.60 -4.72 10.84
N ASP A 23 5.40 -4.16 10.97
CA ASP A 23 4.18 -4.92 11.32
C ASP A 23 3.57 -5.57 10.07
N ILE A 24 3.77 -4.97 8.89
CA ILE A 24 3.32 -5.49 7.59
C ILE A 24 4.49 -5.43 6.59
N VAL A 25 4.72 -6.53 5.87
CA VAL A 25 5.67 -6.56 4.76
C VAL A 25 4.92 -6.47 3.43
N ASP A 26 5.31 -5.57 2.54
CA ASP A 26 4.62 -5.29 1.27
C ASP A 26 5.49 -5.55 0.03
N VAL A 27 5.32 -6.69 -0.59
CA VAL A 27 6.07 -7.06 -1.79
C VAL A 27 5.59 -6.24 -2.98
N LYS A 28 6.49 -5.48 -3.60
CA LYS A 28 6.21 -4.72 -4.83
C LYS A 28 7.41 -4.62 -5.74
N ASN A 29 7.20 -4.15 -6.96
CA ASN A 29 8.23 -3.93 -7.96
C ASN A 29 8.25 -2.44 -8.41
N PRO A 30 9.19 -1.63 -7.91
CA PRO A 30 9.35 -0.23 -8.31
C PRO A 30 9.58 0.00 -9.82
N GLU A 31 10.05 -1.00 -10.56
CA GLU A 31 10.29 -0.88 -12.00
C GLU A 31 8.97 -0.93 -12.82
N GLU A 32 7.91 -1.48 -12.24
CA GLU A 32 6.56 -1.52 -12.85
C GLU A 32 5.63 -0.38 -12.38
N GLY A 33 6.16 0.58 -11.62
CA GLY A 33 5.42 1.77 -11.18
C GLY A 33 5.39 1.94 -9.66
N ALA A 34 4.47 2.80 -9.18
CA ALA A 34 4.38 3.14 -7.77
C ALA A 34 3.97 1.93 -6.92
N LEU A 35 2.95 1.20 -7.40
CA LEU A 35 2.40 -0.02 -6.85
C LEU A 35 2.63 -1.20 -7.81
N GLY A 36 3.74 -1.20 -8.54
CA GLY A 36 4.07 -2.23 -9.52
C GLY A 36 4.04 -3.64 -8.93
N ALA A 37 3.54 -4.60 -9.70
CA ALA A 37 3.41 -5.97 -9.27
C ALA A 37 4.78 -6.66 -9.22
N SER A 38 5.04 -7.43 -8.18
CA SER A 38 6.18 -8.35 -8.20
C SER A 38 5.77 -9.70 -8.79
N PHE A 39 6.76 -10.54 -9.06
CA PHE A 39 6.52 -11.87 -9.59
C PHE A 39 6.02 -12.84 -8.52
N PRO A 40 5.19 -13.85 -8.88
CA PRO A 40 4.70 -14.84 -7.92
C PRO A 40 5.79 -15.58 -7.15
N TRP A 41 6.92 -15.91 -7.79
CA TRP A 41 8.03 -16.57 -7.10
C TRP A 41 8.70 -15.66 -6.07
N ILE A 42 8.79 -14.35 -6.31
CA ILE A 42 9.33 -13.40 -5.31
C ILE A 42 8.39 -13.28 -4.11
N ILE A 43 7.07 -13.21 -4.34
CA ILE A 43 6.08 -13.21 -3.24
C ILE A 43 6.21 -14.50 -2.42
N THR A 44 6.35 -15.64 -3.10
CA THR A 44 6.53 -16.96 -2.45
C THR A 44 7.82 -17.04 -1.64
N GLU A 45 8.95 -16.59 -2.21
CA GLU A 45 10.25 -16.53 -1.53
C GLU A 45 10.19 -15.63 -0.28
N VAL A 46 9.53 -14.48 -0.37
CA VAL A 46 9.33 -13.59 0.77
C VAL A 46 8.45 -14.26 1.83
N ARG A 47 7.34 -14.91 1.43
CA ARG A 47 6.45 -15.63 2.35
C ARG A 47 7.20 -16.71 3.12
N GLN A 48 8.05 -17.48 2.44
CA GLN A 48 8.86 -18.55 3.04
C GLN A 48 9.95 -18.03 3.98
N ALA A 49 10.43 -16.80 3.78
CA ALA A 49 11.46 -16.19 4.62
C ALA A 49 10.91 -15.55 5.91
N LEU A 50 9.59 -15.40 6.05
CA LEU A 50 8.94 -14.65 7.13
C LEU A 50 8.03 -15.56 7.99
N PRO A 51 7.82 -15.24 9.29
CA PRO A 51 6.88 -15.97 10.14
C PRO A 51 5.49 -16.04 9.54
N GLU A 52 4.86 -17.22 9.58
CA GLU A 52 3.59 -17.51 8.89
C GLU A 52 2.47 -16.52 9.24
N ASP A 53 2.41 -16.07 10.49
CA ASP A 53 1.43 -15.14 11.03
C ASP A 53 1.69 -13.66 10.70
N LEU A 54 2.89 -13.32 10.21
CA LEU A 54 3.21 -11.96 9.80
C LEU A 54 2.39 -11.57 8.56
N PRO A 55 1.62 -10.45 8.59
CA PRO A 55 0.88 -9.97 7.43
C PRO A 55 1.79 -9.69 6.23
N LEU A 56 1.47 -10.33 5.11
CA LEU A 56 2.16 -10.18 3.84
C LEU A 56 1.22 -9.53 2.81
N SER A 57 1.52 -8.27 2.51
CA SER A 57 0.91 -7.52 1.42
C SER A 57 1.64 -7.75 0.11
N ALA A 58 0.89 -7.77 -0.99
CA ALA A 58 1.45 -7.69 -2.33
C ALA A 58 0.67 -6.67 -3.17
N SER A 59 1.41 -5.79 -3.84
CA SER A 59 0.83 -4.91 -4.86
C SER A 59 0.61 -5.70 -6.15
N ILE A 60 -0.53 -5.50 -6.81
CA ILE A 60 -0.86 -6.15 -8.08
C ILE A 60 -0.79 -5.21 -9.29
N GLY A 61 -0.16 -4.05 -9.10
CA GLY A 61 0.11 -3.09 -10.16
C GLY A 61 -0.54 -1.73 -9.95
N ASP A 62 0.04 -0.77 -10.68
CA ASP A 62 -0.64 0.44 -11.12
C ASP A 62 -1.73 0.02 -12.15
N ALA A 63 -2.88 -0.42 -11.65
CA ALA A 63 -3.84 -1.22 -12.40
C ALA A 63 -4.52 -0.43 -13.53
N PRO A 64 -4.61 -0.99 -14.76
CA PRO A 64 -5.47 -0.46 -15.81
C PRO A 64 -6.94 -0.72 -15.48
N ASP A 65 -7.85 -0.08 -16.23
CA ASP A 65 -9.29 -0.33 -16.11
C ASP A 65 -9.72 -1.62 -16.85
N LEU A 66 -9.16 -2.75 -16.41
CA LEU A 66 -9.38 -4.09 -16.96
C LEU A 66 -9.73 -5.08 -15.84
N PRO A 67 -10.99 -5.12 -15.36
CA PRO A 67 -11.38 -5.92 -14.18
C PRO A 67 -10.99 -7.41 -14.27
N GLY A 68 -11.15 -8.04 -15.43
CA GLY A 68 -10.77 -9.44 -15.63
C GLY A 68 -9.26 -9.70 -15.46
N THR A 69 -8.42 -8.82 -15.98
CA THR A 69 -6.96 -8.94 -15.83
C THR A 69 -6.54 -8.73 -14.37
N VAL A 70 -7.10 -7.72 -13.72
CA VAL A 70 -6.74 -7.36 -12.34
C VAL A 70 -7.20 -8.45 -11.36
N THR A 71 -8.36 -9.07 -11.57
CA THR A 71 -8.81 -10.21 -10.74
C THR A 71 -7.92 -11.44 -10.87
N LEU A 72 -7.45 -11.76 -12.08
CA LEU A 72 -6.49 -12.86 -12.28
C LEU A 72 -5.17 -12.56 -11.57
N ALA A 73 -4.68 -11.31 -11.63
CA ALA A 73 -3.48 -10.89 -10.91
C ALA A 73 -3.67 -10.98 -9.39
N ALA A 74 -4.84 -10.58 -8.88
CA ALA A 74 -5.20 -10.68 -7.46
C ALA A 74 -5.15 -12.14 -6.97
N LEU A 75 -5.75 -13.07 -7.71
CA LEU A 75 -5.70 -14.50 -7.39
C LEU A 75 -4.27 -15.05 -7.47
N GLY A 76 -3.47 -14.58 -8.43
CA GLY A 76 -2.06 -14.95 -8.54
C GLY A 76 -1.24 -14.52 -7.31
N ALA A 77 -1.45 -13.30 -6.81
CA ALA A 77 -0.79 -12.80 -5.61
C ALA A 77 -1.22 -13.54 -4.34
N LEU A 78 -2.53 -13.83 -4.20
CA LEU A 78 -3.06 -14.64 -3.10
C LEU A 78 -2.45 -16.05 -3.10
N ASN A 79 -2.45 -16.72 -4.25
CA ASN A 79 -1.88 -18.06 -4.40
C ASN A 79 -0.36 -18.09 -4.17
N ALA A 80 0.34 -16.98 -4.41
CA ALA A 80 1.76 -16.84 -4.12
C ALA A 80 2.05 -16.60 -2.62
N GLY A 81 1.03 -16.44 -1.78
CA GLY A 81 1.13 -16.38 -0.32
C GLY A 81 0.88 -15.01 0.31
N ALA A 82 0.48 -14.00 -0.46
CA ALA A 82 0.04 -12.73 0.10
C ALA A 82 -1.38 -12.86 0.70
N ASN A 83 -1.61 -12.30 1.88
CA ASN A 83 -2.93 -12.23 2.52
C ASN A 83 -3.53 -10.82 2.53
N ILE A 84 -2.78 -9.81 2.06
CA ILE A 84 -3.27 -8.46 1.79
C ILE A 84 -3.02 -8.14 0.32
N ILE A 85 -4.07 -7.87 -0.45
CA ILE A 85 -3.98 -7.62 -1.89
C ILE A 85 -4.20 -6.14 -2.16
N LYS A 86 -3.16 -5.47 -2.70
CA LYS A 86 -3.16 -4.01 -2.88
C LYS A 86 -3.29 -3.62 -4.35
N VAL A 87 -4.33 -2.84 -4.65
CA VAL A 87 -4.68 -2.44 -6.02
C VAL A 87 -4.45 -0.94 -6.20
N GLY A 88 -3.57 -0.56 -7.11
CA GLY A 88 -3.38 0.84 -7.50
C GLY A 88 -4.41 1.29 -8.52
N LEU A 89 -5.34 2.18 -8.15
CA LEU A 89 -6.43 2.66 -9.02
C LEU A 89 -5.94 3.76 -9.97
N LYS A 90 -5.07 3.39 -10.92
CA LYS A 90 -4.44 4.33 -11.87
C LYS A 90 -5.24 4.49 -13.17
N GLY A 91 -5.74 3.38 -13.70
CA GLY A 91 -6.47 3.33 -14.96
C GLY A 91 -7.89 3.88 -14.90
N PRO A 92 -8.74 3.47 -13.93
CA PRO A 92 -10.10 3.97 -13.84
C PRO A 92 -10.15 5.49 -13.63
N SER A 93 -10.78 6.20 -14.56
CA SER A 93 -10.96 7.66 -14.50
C SER A 93 -12.23 8.10 -13.76
N GLU A 94 -13.16 7.17 -13.54
CA GLU A 94 -14.48 7.42 -12.95
C GLU A 94 -14.75 6.51 -11.75
N LYS A 95 -15.54 7.01 -10.80
CA LYS A 95 -15.85 6.31 -9.53
C LYS A 95 -16.49 4.95 -9.77
N ASP A 96 -17.50 4.87 -10.63
CA ASP A 96 -18.25 3.63 -10.89
C ASP A 96 -17.38 2.55 -11.56
N ARG A 97 -16.45 2.97 -12.41
CA ARG A 97 -15.46 2.08 -13.04
C ARG A 97 -14.49 1.53 -12.00
N ALA A 98 -14.00 2.38 -11.10
CA ALA A 98 -13.13 1.96 -9.99
C ALA A 98 -13.85 1.00 -9.03
N ILE A 99 -15.13 1.28 -8.70
CA ILE A 99 -15.98 0.39 -7.90
C ILE A 99 -16.14 -0.96 -8.60
N ASN A 100 -16.49 -0.97 -9.89
CA ASN A 100 -16.67 -2.21 -10.64
C ASN A 100 -15.41 -3.06 -10.65
N LEU A 101 -14.24 -2.44 -10.88
CA LEU A 101 -12.96 -3.12 -10.84
C LEU A 101 -12.69 -3.74 -9.45
N MET A 102 -12.84 -2.94 -8.39
CA MET A 102 -12.59 -3.40 -7.02
C MET A 102 -13.59 -4.47 -6.56
N GLN A 103 -14.88 -4.34 -6.89
CA GLN A 103 -15.90 -5.35 -6.59
C GLN A 103 -15.56 -6.71 -7.19
N ASN A 104 -15.04 -6.73 -8.42
CA ASN A 104 -14.59 -7.96 -9.05
C ASN A 104 -13.37 -8.55 -8.34
N VAL A 105 -12.40 -7.72 -7.90
CA VAL A 105 -11.25 -8.15 -7.09
C VAL A 105 -11.69 -8.75 -5.77
N VAL A 106 -12.53 -8.03 -5.00
CA VAL A 106 -13.08 -8.49 -3.72
C VAL A 106 -13.80 -9.83 -3.91
N ARG A 107 -14.69 -9.92 -4.91
CA ARG A 107 -15.41 -11.18 -5.22
C ARG A 107 -14.47 -12.33 -5.55
N ALA A 108 -13.40 -12.09 -6.31
CA ALA A 108 -12.44 -13.14 -6.67
C ALA A 108 -11.66 -13.64 -5.45
N ILE A 109 -11.18 -12.72 -4.61
CA ILE A 109 -10.39 -13.04 -3.42
C ILE A 109 -11.24 -13.73 -2.35
N LYS A 110 -12.40 -13.15 -1.99
CA LYS A 110 -13.26 -13.69 -0.92
C LYS A 110 -13.86 -15.06 -1.28
N LYS A 111 -13.94 -15.43 -2.56
CA LYS A 111 -14.29 -16.80 -2.96
C LYS A 111 -13.25 -17.86 -2.58
N VAL A 112 -12.01 -17.46 -2.37
CA VAL A 112 -10.87 -18.35 -2.06
C VAL A 112 -10.44 -18.21 -0.60
N SER A 113 -10.47 -16.99 -0.06
CA SER A 113 -10.08 -16.71 1.32
C SER A 113 -10.92 -15.56 1.89
N ASP A 114 -11.79 -15.88 2.84
CA ASP A 114 -12.61 -14.88 3.55
C ASP A 114 -11.75 -13.92 4.39
N SER A 115 -10.61 -14.41 4.90
CA SER A 115 -9.71 -13.66 5.77
C SER A 115 -8.68 -12.81 5.03
N ALA A 116 -8.54 -12.96 3.71
CA ALA A 116 -7.63 -12.12 2.93
C ALA A 116 -8.19 -10.70 2.81
N GLU A 117 -7.36 -9.69 3.03
CA GLU A 117 -7.74 -8.27 2.98
C GLU A 117 -7.47 -7.67 1.60
N ILE A 118 -8.28 -6.69 1.21
CA ILE A 118 -8.17 -5.97 -0.05
C ILE A 118 -7.99 -4.48 0.23
N VAL A 119 -6.98 -3.89 -0.40
CA VAL A 119 -6.64 -2.47 -0.27
C VAL A 119 -6.92 -1.75 -1.58
N ALA A 120 -7.83 -0.77 -1.55
CA ALA A 120 -8.05 0.17 -2.65
C ALA A 120 -7.10 1.36 -2.49
N CYS A 121 -6.10 1.49 -3.37
CA CYS A 121 -5.12 2.56 -3.27
C CYS A 121 -5.30 3.62 -4.36
N GLY A 122 -5.47 4.88 -3.94
CA GLY A 122 -5.38 6.05 -4.82
C GLY A 122 -4.02 6.74 -4.75
N TYR A 123 -3.88 7.83 -5.51
CA TYR A 123 -2.64 8.59 -5.61
C TYR A 123 -2.84 10.06 -5.24
N GLY A 124 -2.13 10.58 -4.25
CA GLY A 124 -2.26 11.99 -3.82
C GLY A 124 -1.92 12.99 -4.93
N ASP A 125 -1.02 12.63 -5.84
CA ASP A 125 -0.64 13.37 -7.04
C ASP A 125 -1.51 13.00 -8.27
N TYR A 126 -2.77 12.62 -8.05
CA TYR A 126 -3.70 12.12 -9.07
C TYR A 126 -3.75 12.95 -10.36
N GLN A 127 -3.63 14.28 -10.27
CA GLN A 127 -3.64 15.16 -11.45
C GLN A 127 -2.47 14.88 -12.40
N ARG A 128 -1.30 14.52 -11.86
CA ARG A 128 -0.12 14.15 -12.66
C ARG A 128 -0.22 12.74 -13.20
N ALA A 129 -0.94 11.87 -12.49
CA ALA A 129 -1.13 10.47 -12.84
C ALA A 129 -2.29 10.23 -13.83
N GLY A 130 -3.17 11.21 -14.02
CA GLY A 130 -4.45 11.02 -14.71
C GLY A 130 -5.40 10.08 -13.96
N ALA A 131 -5.22 9.94 -12.64
CA ALA A 131 -5.95 8.98 -11.82
C ALA A 131 -7.17 9.61 -11.13
N ILE A 132 -7.98 8.77 -10.49
CA ILE A 132 -9.16 9.19 -9.74
C ILE A 132 -8.80 10.10 -8.54
N LYS A 133 -9.72 11.00 -8.17
CA LYS A 133 -9.54 11.91 -7.03
C LYS A 133 -9.34 11.12 -5.71
N PRO A 134 -8.32 11.45 -4.90
CA PRO A 134 -8.01 10.77 -3.64
C PRO A 134 -9.16 10.65 -2.65
N LEU A 135 -9.96 11.70 -2.51
CA LEU A 135 -11.07 11.74 -1.55
C LEU A 135 -12.27 10.86 -1.96
N LEU A 136 -12.26 10.27 -3.16
CA LEU A 136 -13.26 9.28 -3.57
C LEU A 136 -12.89 7.86 -3.17
N ILE A 137 -11.61 7.60 -2.84
CA ILE A 137 -11.11 6.27 -2.51
C ILE A 137 -11.83 5.64 -1.31
N PRO A 138 -12.18 6.36 -0.22
CA PRO A 138 -12.95 5.77 0.89
C PRO A 138 -14.30 5.22 0.44
N GLU A 139 -15.02 5.95 -0.41
CA GLU A 139 -16.32 5.50 -0.94
C GLU A 139 -16.16 4.34 -1.92
N ILE A 140 -15.12 4.35 -2.77
CA ILE A 140 -14.81 3.25 -3.68
C ILE A 140 -14.49 1.97 -2.88
N ALA A 141 -13.67 2.08 -1.83
CA ALA A 141 -13.33 0.96 -0.97
C ALA A 141 -14.60 0.40 -0.29
N HIS A 142 -15.43 1.27 0.27
CA HIS A 142 -16.66 0.89 0.97
C HIS A 142 -17.66 0.20 0.03
N GLU A 143 -17.99 0.83 -1.10
CA GLU A 143 -18.98 0.32 -2.06
C GLU A 143 -18.49 -0.95 -2.79
N SER A 144 -17.18 -1.20 -2.80
CA SER A 144 -16.61 -2.43 -3.35
C SER A 144 -16.48 -3.58 -2.35
N GLY A 145 -16.61 -3.29 -1.05
CA GLY A 145 -16.35 -4.26 0.02
C GLY A 145 -14.86 -4.53 0.25
N ALA A 146 -13.97 -3.59 -0.13
CA ALA A 146 -12.57 -3.63 0.25
C ALA A 146 -12.42 -3.25 1.74
N ASP A 147 -11.31 -3.65 2.37
CA ASP A 147 -11.10 -3.53 3.81
C ASP A 147 -10.34 -2.24 4.18
N THR A 148 -9.49 -1.74 3.26
CA THR A 148 -8.64 -0.56 3.48
C THR A 148 -8.75 0.43 2.32
N ALA A 149 -8.88 1.72 2.66
CA ALA A 149 -8.65 2.83 1.74
C ALA A 149 -7.22 3.36 1.94
N MET A 150 -6.44 3.45 0.87
CA MET A 150 -5.04 3.85 0.92
C MET A 150 -4.72 5.00 -0.03
N LEU A 151 -3.77 5.86 0.36
CA LEU A 151 -3.15 6.85 -0.53
C LEU A 151 -1.62 6.64 -0.63
N ASP A 152 -1.09 6.72 -1.85
CA ASP A 152 0.36 6.76 -2.15
C ASP A 152 0.63 7.91 -3.15
N THR A 153 1.84 8.01 -3.71
CA THR A 153 2.18 8.89 -4.84
C THR A 153 2.46 8.06 -6.09
N ALA A 154 1.97 8.45 -7.25
CA ALA A 154 2.19 7.75 -8.52
C ALA A 154 3.59 8.04 -9.06
N ILE A 155 4.02 9.30 -9.07
CA ILE A 155 5.32 9.70 -9.61
C ILE A 155 6.32 9.79 -8.47
N LYS A 156 7.45 9.08 -8.62
CA LYS A 156 8.46 8.90 -7.58
C LYS A 156 9.63 9.87 -7.78
N ASP A 157 9.32 11.17 -7.75
CA ASP A 157 10.27 12.28 -7.87
C ASP A 157 10.71 12.88 -6.52
N GLY A 158 10.53 12.13 -5.43
CA GLY A 158 10.93 12.52 -4.08
C GLY A 158 9.93 13.41 -3.33
N LYS A 159 8.88 13.90 -3.99
CA LYS A 159 7.84 14.70 -3.33
C LYS A 159 6.96 13.80 -2.43
N PRO A 160 6.78 14.14 -1.14
CA PRO A 160 5.95 13.36 -0.22
C PRO A 160 4.45 13.57 -0.49
N LEU A 161 3.61 12.68 0.05
CA LEU A 161 2.15 12.83 -0.02
C LEU A 161 1.66 14.19 0.51
N THR A 162 2.29 14.68 1.58
CA THR A 162 2.01 15.99 2.21
C THR A 162 2.34 17.18 1.32
N HIS A 163 3.09 16.98 0.22
CA HIS A 163 3.29 18.01 -0.81
C HIS A 163 2.06 18.19 -1.70
N PHE A 164 1.29 17.11 -1.93
CA PHE A 164 0.13 17.12 -2.83
C PHE A 164 -1.19 17.30 -2.10
N LEU A 165 -1.29 16.80 -0.86
CA LEU A 165 -2.47 16.92 -0.02
C LEU A 165 -2.09 17.59 1.30
N SER A 166 -2.85 18.61 1.69
CA SER A 166 -2.68 19.26 2.98
C SER A 166 -3.06 18.32 4.13
N ILE A 167 -2.54 18.59 5.32
CA ILE A 167 -2.90 17.87 6.55
C ILE A 167 -4.42 17.80 6.76
N ASN A 168 -5.15 18.89 6.49
CA ASN A 168 -6.61 18.89 6.59
C ASN A 168 -7.28 17.89 5.62
N LYS A 169 -6.81 17.79 4.37
CA LYS A 169 -7.34 16.82 3.41
C LYS A 169 -7.00 15.38 3.79
N LEU A 170 -5.83 15.15 4.40
CA LEU A 170 -5.45 13.85 4.90
C LEU A 170 -6.28 13.45 6.14
N SER A 171 -6.58 14.40 7.03
CA SER A 171 -7.52 14.20 8.14
C SER A 171 -8.92 13.86 7.62
N GLU A 172 -9.43 14.63 6.66
CA GLU A 172 -10.73 14.38 6.01
C GLU A 172 -10.78 12.98 5.38
N PHE A 173 -9.71 12.56 4.70
CA PHE A 173 -9.61 11.22 4.13
C PHE A 173 -9.69 10.14 5.22
N ILE A 174 -8.94 10.28 6.31
CA ILE A 174 -8.94 9.31 7.42
C ILE A 174 -10.31 9.27 8.09
N GLU A 175 -10.86 10.41 8.47
CA GLU A 175 -12.18 10.52 9.12
C GLU A 175 -13.28 9.92 8.27
N LYS A 176 -13.30 10.21 6.96
CA LYS A 176 -14.26 9.61 6.02
C LYS A 176 -14.08 8.10 5.93
N THR A 177 -12.85 7.61 5.86
CA THR A 177 -12.54 6.17 5.82
C THR A 177 -13.04 5.45 7.07
N HIS A 178 -12.73 5.99 8.25
CA HIS A 178 -13.19 5.44 9.53
C HIS A 178 -14.72 5.49 9.66
N SER A 179 -15.37 6.55 9.20
CA SER A 179 -16.84 6.65 9.22
C SER A 179 -17.55 5.58 8.38
N LEU A 180 -16.82 4.96 7.43
CA LEU A 180 -17.29 3.87 6.59
C LEU A 180 -16.89 2.49 7.13
N ASN A 181 -16.35 2.42 8.35
CA ASN A 181 -15.83 1.21 9.02
C ASN A 181 -14.69 0.53 8.25
N LEU A 182 -13.83 1.34 7.60
CA LEU A 182 -12.65 0.87 6.88
C LEU A 182 -11.37 1.29 7.61
N GLN A 183 -10.27 0.60 7.30
CA GLN A 183 -8.93 1.05 7.69
C GLN A 183 -8.41 2.12 6.73
N ALA A 184 -7.68 3.11 7.26
CA ALA A 184 -7.02 4.17 6.52
C ALA A 184 -5.51 3.97 6.48
N ALA A 185 -4.93 3.94 5.27
CA ALA A 185 -3.49 3.78 5.08
C ALA A 185 -2.87 4.96 4.30
N LEU A 186 -1.71 5.45 4.76
CA LEU A 186 -0.98 6.54 4.10
C LEU A 186 0.45 6.11 3.73
N ALA A 187 0.86 6.40 2.50
CA ALA A 187 2.21 6.20 1.98
C ALA A 187 2.58 7.36 1.04
N GLY A 188 3.67 7.23 0.29
CA GLY A 188 4.08 8.23 -0.70
C GLY A 188 5.24 9.10 -0.25
N SER A 189 6.46 8.58 -0.48
CA SER A 189 7.75 9.25 -0.20
C SER A 189 7.83 9.88 1.21
N LEU A 190 7.18 9.27 2.20
CA LEU A 190 7.18 9.75 3.58
C LEU A 190 8.56 9.54 4.22
N GLY A 191 9.14 10.60 4.80
CA GLY A 191 10.31 10.54 5.66
C GLY A 191 9.94 10.66 7.14
N GLN A 192 10.93 10.67 8.04
CA GLN A 192 10.70 10.74 9.49
C GLN A 192 9.90 11.99 9.91
N LYS A 193 10.10 13.12 9.22
CA LYS A 193 9.36 14.35 9.46
C LYS A 193 7.87 14.17 9.14
N GLU A 194 7.55 13.67 7.94
CA GLU A 194 6.17 13.45 7.54
C GLU A 194 5.50 12.40 8.44
N ILE A 195 6.21 11.33 8.83
CA ILE A 195 5.69 10.30 9.73
C ILE A 195 5.37 10.90 11.11
N SER A 196 6.26 11.72 11.65
CA SER A 196 6.04 12.45 12.92
C SER A 196 4.80 13.33 12.88
N GLU A 197 4.50 13.95 11.74
CA GLU A 197 3.31 14.78 11.56
C GLU A 197 2.04 13.92 11.37
N LEU A 198 2.10 12.91 10.51
CA LEU A 198 0.94 12.11 10.11
C LEU A 198 0.45 11.15 11.19
N LYS A 199 1.30 10.67 12.10
CA LYS A 199 0.87 9.76 13.19
C LYS A 199 -0.21 10.37 14.09
N PHE A 200 -0.21 11.70 14.26
CA PHE A 200 -1.22 12.39 15.07
C PHE A 200 -2.60 12.43 14.42
N LEU A 201 -2.68 12.23 13.10
CA LEU A 201 -3.95 12.04 12.40
C LEU A 201 -4.54 10.64 12.61
N LYS A 202 -3.80 9.74 13.29
CA LYS A 202 -4.19 8.36 13.63
C LYS A 202 -4.62 7.52 12.41
N PRO A 203 -3.85 7.48 11.31
CA PRO A 203 -4.07 6.45 10.30
C PRO A 203 -3.87 5.05 10.91
N ASP A 204 -4.50 4.03 10.34
CA ASP A 204 -4.32 2.65 10.78
C ASP A 204 -2.99 2.08 10.29
N VAL A 205 -2.51 2.52 9.11
CA VAL A 205 -1.25 2.05 8.52
C VAL A 205 -0.45 3.22 7.94
N ILE A 206 0.87 3.24 8.19
CA ILE A 206 1.83 4.09 7.48
C ILE A 206 2.81 3.22 6.69
N GLY A 207 2.92 3.47 5.38
CA GLY A 207 3.74 2.72 4.45
C GLY A 207 5.01 3.47 4.00
N VAL A 208 6.16 2.82 4.07
CA VAL A 208 7.45 3.37 3.63
C VAL A 208 8.25 2.43 2.73
N ARG A 209 9.17 3.01 1.97
CA ARG A 209 10.28 2.29 1.33
C ARG A 209 11.57 3.10 1.41
N SER A 210 11.61 4.25 0.73
CA SER A 210 12.82 5.09 0.64
C SER A 210 13.38 5.48 2.00
N ALA A 211 12.53 5.81 2.97
CA ALA A 211 12.95 6.21 4.31
C ALA A 211 13.77 5.15 5.08
N VAL A 212 13.67 3.88 4.68
CA VAL A 212 14.39 2.77 5.31
C VAL A 212 15.45 2.15 4.39
N CYS A 213 15.62 2.70 3.19
CA CYS A 213 16.67 2.33 2.26
C CYS A 213 17.96 3.11 2.52
N THR A 214 19.12 2.49 2.30
CA THR A 214 20.42 3.18 2.31
C THR A 214 20.40 4.40 1.38
N ASN A 215 20.94 5.53 1.85
CA ASN A 215 20.96 6.83 1.15
C ASN A 215 19.56 7.39 0.80
N GLY A 216 18.48 6.85 1.36
CA GLY A 216 17.12 7.25 0.99
C GLY A 216 16.71 6.81 -0.42
N ASP A 217 17.52 6.01 -1.11
CA ASP A 217 17.30 5.64 -2.51
C ASP A 217 16.45 4.36 -2.60
N ARG A 218 15.23 4.49 -3.14
CA ARG A 218 14.30 3.37 -3.30
C ARG A 218 14.65 2.39 -4.43
N LYS A 219 15.52 2.78 -5.36
CA LYS A 219 15.91 1.99 -6.54
C LYS A 219 17.26 1.32 -6.32
N GLN A 220 18.29 2.09 -5.97
CA GLN A 220 19.65 1.55 -5.78
C GLN A 220 19.96 1.21 -4.33
N GLY A 221 19.27 1.85 -3.38
CA GLY A 221 19.43 1.58 -1.97
C GLY A 221 18.72 0.30 -1.53
N LYS A 222 19.15 -0.24 -0.39
CA LYS A 222 18.58 -1.45 0.20
C LYS A 222 17.98 -1.16 1.56
N ILE A 223 16.87 -1.84 1.87
CA ILE A 223 16.27 -1.78 3.20
C ILE A 223 17.27 -2.28 4.24
N THR A 224 17.42 -1.54 5.34
CA THR A 224 18.28 -1.93 6.47
C THR A 224 17.47 -2.07 7.75
N GLU A 225 17.79 -3.09 8.56
CA GLU A 225 17.15 -3.32 9.87
C GLU A 225 17.23 -2.10 10.78
N ALA A 226 18.40 -1.42 10.81
CA ALA A 226 18.62 -0.25 11.65
C ALA A 226 17.71 0.92 11.27
N ALA A 227 17.58 1.23 9.98
CA ALA A 227 16.72 2.33 9.53
C ALA A 227 15.23 2.02 9.77
N VAL A 228 14.81 0.77 9.58
CA VAL A 228 13.45 0.33 9.90
C VAL A 228 13.16 0.53 11.39
N ARG A 229 14.09 0.12 12.26
CA ARG A 229 13.95 0.29 13.72
C ARG A 229 13.88 1.76 14.13
N GLU A 230 14.65 2.63 13.47
CA GLU A 230 14.61 4.07 13.73
C GLU A 230 13.25 4.67 13.35
N VAL A 231 12.73 4.34 12.18
CA VAL A 231 11.40 4.80 11.74
C VAL A 231 10.28 4.24 12.62
N LYS A 232 10.38 2.99 13.07
CA LYS A 232 9.41 2.37 13.99
C LYS A 232 9.32 3.15 15.31
N LYS A 233 10.45 3.58 15.89
CA LYS A 233 10.46 4.43 17.09
C LYS A 233 9.74 5.75 16.86
N VAL A 234 10.00 6.42 15.74
CA VAL A 234 9.32 7.69 15.39
C VAL A 234 7.80 7.51 15.31
N LEU A 235 7.32 6.34 14.87
CA LEU A 235 5.90 6.02 14.81
C LEU A 235 5.27 5.72 16.19
N GLU A 236 6.06 5.20 17.12
CA GLU A 236 5.64 4.81 18.48
C GLU A 236 5.76 5.93 19.52
N ASP A 237 6.65 6.90 19.29
CA ASP A 237 6.81 8.12 20.10
C ASP A 237 5.55 9.01 20.11
#